data_AF-A0AA51N4M4-F1
#
_entry.id   AF-A0AA51N4M4-F1
#
_cell.length_a   1.000
_cell.length_b   1.000
_cell.length_c   1.000
_cell.angle_alpha   90.00
_cell.angle_beta   90.00
_cell.angle_gamma   90.00
#
_symmetry.space_group_name_H-M   'P 1'
#
loop_
_entity.id
_entity.type
_entity.pdbx_description
1 polymer ?
#
loop_
_entity_poly.entity_id
_entity_poly.type
_entity_poly.pdbx_seq_one_letter_code
_entity_poly.pdbx_strand_id
1 'polypeptide(L)'
;MAIQKPFNLTKWVEENRDSLKPPVGNRNLYKEAGDYIVMIVAGPNARKDYHYNETEELFYQLEGEIQVKIQEDGKAVTMDLGPGDMFLCPAKTPHSPIRKEGSIGLVVERIRKGTDMKDGLLWYCDNCNHKLHETYFPLVDIEKDFLPRFKEFYASEDLRTCDNCGHVMETDPRFV
;
A
#
# COMPACT_ATOMS: atom_id res chain seq x y z
N MET A 1 -0.19 -25.17 -8.56
CA MET A 1 -0.49 -25.19 -7.12
C MET A 1 -1.36 -26.40 -6.80
N ALA A 2 -1.09 -27.13 -5.71
CA ALA A 2 -1.97 -28.20 -5.24
C ALA A 2 -3.24 -27.63 -4.60
N ILE A 3 -4.36 -28.36 -4.67
CA ILE A 3 -5.62 -27.93 -4.04
C ILE A 3 -5.46 -28.00 -2.51
N GLN A 4 -5.56 -26.86 -1.84
CA GLN A 4 -5.50 -26.74 -0.38
C GLN A 4 -6.92 -26.88 0.21
N LYS A 5 -7.03 -27.39 1.45
CA LYS A 5 -8.30 -27.37 2.19
C LYS A 5 -8.65 -25.93 2.59
N PRO A 6 -9.94 -25.57 2.67
CA PRO A 6 -10.32 -24.27 3.23
C PRO A 6 -9.89 -24.18 4.71
N PHE A 7 -9.67 -22.97 5.18
CA PHE A 7 -9.36 -22.67 6.59
C PHE A 7 -10.23 -21.51 7.08
N ASN A 8 -10.35 -21.38 8.41
CA ASN A 8 -11.06 -20.28 9.04
C ASN A 8 -10.11 -19.08 9.16
N LEU A 9 -10.41 -17.97 8.47
CA LEU A 9 -9.56 -16.79 8.45
C LEU A 9 -9.43 -16.12 9.82
N THR A 10 -10.53 -16.01 10.58
CA THR A 10 -10.54 -15.42 11.93
C THR A 10 -9.59 -16.18 12.85
N LYS A 11 -9.68 -17.51 12.88
CA LYS A 11 -8.77 -18.36 13.65
C LYS A 11 -7.31 -18.18 13.21
N TRP A 12 -7.06 -18.11 11.90
CA TRP A 12 -5.70 -17.88 11.39
C TRP A 12 -5.15 -16.53 11.88
N VAL A 13 -5.97 -15.47 11.85
CA VAL A 13 -5.60 -14.14 12.36
C VAL A 13 -5.27 -14.20 13.85
N GLU A 14 -6.10 -14.86 14.66
CA GLU A 14 -5.85 -15.05 16.10
C GLU A 14 -4.52 -15.78 16.36
N GLU A 15 -4.26 -16.87 15.64
CA GLU A 15 -3.03 -17.68 15.78
C GLU A 15 -1.76 -16.94 15.31
N ASN A 16 -1.90 -15.94 14.42
CA ASN A 16 -0.77 -15.22 13.84
C ASN A 16 -0.65 -13.77 14.33
N ARG A 17 -1.52 -13.32 15.24
CA ARG A 17 -1.64 -11.92 15.68
C ARG A 17 -0.31 -11.33 16.16
N ASP A 18 0.46 -12.09 16.92
CA ASP A 18 1.76 -11.65 17.44
C ASP A 18 2.80 -11.34 16.35
N SER A 19 2.62 -11.92 15.16
CA SER A 19 3.46 -11.70 13.99
C SER A 19 2.96 -10.58 13.07
N LEU A 20 1.74 -10.09 13.27
CA LEU A 20 1.08 -9.03 12.48
C LEU A 20 1.37 -7.66 13.10
N LYS A 21 2.64 -7.30 13.22
CA LYS A 21 3.09 -6.04 13.81
C LYS A 21 4.37 -5.55 13.12
N PRO A 22 4.74 -4.26 13.25
CA PRO A 22 5.99 -3.74 12.71
C PRO A 22 7.22 -4.59 13.13
N PRO A 23 8.25 -4.73 12.28
CA PRO A 23 8.42 -4.07 10.98
C PRO A 23 7.68 -4.73 9.80
N VAL A 24 7.21 -5.96 9.95
CA VAL A 24 6.51 -6.71 8.88
C VAL A 24 5.03 -6.82 9.26
N GLY A 25 4.26 -5.81 8.90
CA GLY A 25 2.83 -5.71 9.21
C GLY A 25 1.91 -6.45 8.25
N ASN A 26 2.43 -7.26 7.31
CA ASN A 26 1.60 -7.97 6.34
C ASN A 26 2.01 -9.44 6.12
N ARG A 27 1.06 -10.26 5.67
CA ARG A 27 1.25 -11.69 5.39
C ARG A 27 0.42 -12.12 4.18
N ASN A 28 1.09 -12.67 3.16
CA ASN A 28 0.43 -13.36 2.05
C ASN A 28 -0.05 -14.75 2.48
N LEU A 29 -1.35 -15.02 2.33
CA LEU A 29 -2.03 -16.26 2.70
C LEU A 29 -1.78 -17.40 1.70
N TYR A 30 -1.49 -17.09 0.43
CA TYR A 30 -1.29 -18.07 -0.64
C TYR A 30 -0.02 -17.75 -1.46
N LYS A 31 1.14 -18.13 -0.92
CA LYS A 31 2.46 -17.86 -1.56
C LYS A 31 2.66 -18.49 -2.94
N GLU A 32 1.93 -19.56 -3.25
CA GLU A 32 1.99 -20.28 -4.53
C GLU A 32 0.83 -19.97 -5.48
N ALA A 33 0.02 -18.95 -5.17
CA ALA A 33 -1.08 -18.53 -6.04
C ALA A 33 -0.55 -18.01 -7.39
N GLY A 34 -1.30 -18.29 -8.45
CA GLY A 34 -0.96 -17.88 -9.82
C GLY A 34 -1.52 -16.52 -10.21
N ASP A 35 -2.75 -16.22 -9.79
CA ASP A 35 -3.49 -15.03 -10.24
C ASP A 35 -3.63 -13.94 -9.18
N TYR A 36 -3.77 -14.34 -7.91
CA TYR A 36 -4.12 -13.42 -6.82
C TYR A 36 -3.04 -13.36 -5.75
N ILE A 37 -2.79 -12.15 -5.26
CA ILE A 37 -2.11 -11.90 -3.99
C ILE A 37 -3.23 -11.66 -2.98
N VAL A 38 -3.34 -12.54 -1.98
CA VAL A 38 -4.33 -12.39 -0.90
C VAL A 38 -3.56 -12.24 0.39
N MET A 39 -3.71 -11.11 1.06
CA MET A 39 -2.88 -10.77 2.21
C MET A 39 -3.67 -10.19 3.37
N ILE A 40 -3.23 -10.53 4.59
CA ILE A 40 -3.64 -9.83 5.81
C ILE A 40 -2.63 -8.72 6.07
N VAL A 41 -3.14 -7.53 6.36
CA VAL A 41 -2.34 -6.34 6.62
C VAL A 41 -2.83 -5.68 7.90
N ALA A 42 -1.89 -5.50 8.83
CA ALA A 42 -2.13 -4.93 10.15
C ALA A 42 -1.46 -3.57 10.30
N GLY A 43 -1.97 -2.78 11.26
CA GLY A 43 -1.35 -1.54 11.71
C GLY A 43 -0.60 -1.67 13.05
N PRO A 44 0.13 -0.63 13.47
CA PRO A 44 0.18 0.68 12.83
C PRO A 44 1.14 0.69 11.62
N ASN A 45 0.71 1.30 10.53
CA ASN A 45 1.56 1.60 9.39
C ASN A 45 1.00 2.77 8.58
N ALA A 46 1.82 3.79 8.37
CA ALA A 46 1.51 4.92 7.51
C ALA A 46 2.76 5.24 6.68
N ARG A 47 2.56 5.62 5.42
CA ARG A 47 3.62 6.12 4.54
C ARG A 47 3.10 7.32 3.74
N LYS A 48 4.01 8.10 3.16
CA LYS A 48 3.65 9.27 2.34
C LYS A 48 3.52 8.95 0.85
N ASP A 49 4.02 7.79 0.40
CA ASP A 49 3.85 7.33 -0.97
C ASP A 49 2.39 6.98 -1.27
N TYR A 50 1.97 7.31 -2.47
CA TYR A 50 0.79 6.76 -3.13
C TYR A 50 1.25 5.65 -4.06
N HIS A 51 0.72 4.46 -3.83
CA HIS A 51 0.90 3.32 -4.71
C HIS A 51 0.00 3.47 -5.93
N TYR A 52 0.59 3.25 -7.10
CA TYR A 52 -0.11 3.10 -8.37
C TYR A 52 -0.02 1.65 -8.80
N ASN A 53 -1.17 1.05 -9.12
CA ASN A 53 -1.29 -0.32 -9.58
C ASN A 53 -2.13 -0.32 -10.87
N GLU A 54 -1.65 -0.96 -11.95
CA GLU A 54 -2.44 -1.05 -13.19
C GLU A 54 -3.63 -2.00 -13.12
N THR A 55 -3.82 -2.66 -11.98
CA THR A 55 -4.99 -3.48 -11.66
C THR A 55 -5.76 -2.91 -10.48
N GLU A 56 -6.99 -3.38 -10.29
CA GLU A 56 -7.77 -3.07 -9.10
C GLU A 56 -7.15 -3.67 -7.83
N GLU A 57 -7.45 -3.07 -6.69
CA GLU A 57 -7.07 -3.56 -5.37
C GLU A 57 -8.28 -3.53 -4.43
N LEU A 58 -8.62 -4.70 -3.89
CA LEU A 58 -9.75 -4.85 -2.99
C LEU A 58 -9.27 -4.76 -1.55
N PHE A 59 -9.90 -3.88 -0.78
CA PHE A 59 -9.75 -3.76 0.67
C PHE A 59 -11.02 -4.31 1.34
N TYR A 60 -10.84 -5.18 2.31
CA TYR A 60 -11.92 -5.60 3.22
C TYR A 60 -11.43 -5.49 4.66
N GLN A 61 -12.01 -4.56 5.41
CA GLN A 61 -11.54 -4.23 6.74
C GLN A 61 -12.19 -5.16 7.78
N LEU A 62 -11.38 -5.92 8.52
CA LEU A 62 -11.84 -6.97 9.43
C LEU A 62 -11.95 -6.46 10.88
N GLU A 63 -10.93 -5.76 11.36
CA GLU A 63 -10.84 -5.25 12.73
C GLU A 63 -10.26 -3.83 12.73
N GLY A 64 -10.73 -2.95 13.62
CA GLY A 64 -10.26 -1.57 13.71
C GLY A 64 -10.53 -0.74 12.46
N GLU A 65 -9.92 0.44 12.41
CA GLU A 65 -10.17 1.45 11.38
C GLU A 65 -8.90 1.77 10.58
N ILE A 66 -9.09 2.04 9.29
CA ILE A 66 -8.04 2.52 8.39
C ILE A 66 -8.56 3.70 7.58
N GLN A 67 -7.62 4.41 6.96
CA GLN A 67 -7.92 5.39 5.92
C GLN A 67 -7.21 4.98 4.64
N VAL A 68 -7.86 5.11 3.49
CA VAL A 68 -7.22 4.98 2.18
C VAL A 68 -7.32 6.34 1.51
N LYS A 69 -6.21 7.08 1.46
CA LYS A 69 -6.15 8.33 0.70
C LYS A 69 -6.02 7.98 -0.78
N ILE A 70 -6.78 8.61 -1.65
CA ILE A 70 -6.68 8.44 -3.11
C ILE A 70 -6.47 9.79 -3.79
N GLN A 71 -5.97 9.77 -5.02
CA GLN A 71 -6.01 10.91 -5.91
C GLN A 71 -7.19 10.76 -6.88
N GLU A 72 -8.19 11.63 -6.72
CA GLU A 72 -9.39 11.68 -7.54
C GLU A 72 -9.53 13.09 -8.13
N ASP A 73 -9.61 13.18 -9.47
CA ASP A 73 -9.71 14.46 -10.20
C ASP A 73 -8.67 15.52 -9.77
N GLY A 74 -7.43 15.07 -9.50
CA GLY A 74 -6.31 15.92 -9.08
C GLY A 74 -6.36 16.38 -7.62
N LYS A 75 -7.27 15.82 -6.81
CA LYS A 75 -7.44 16.13 -5.39
C LYS A 75 -7.18 14.89 -4.54
N ALA A 76 -6.59 15.11 -3.37
CA ALA A 76 -6.52 14.09 -2.34
C ALA A 76 -7.91 13.90 -1.69
N VAL A 77 -8.44 12.69 -1.76
CA VAL A 77 -9.70 12.28 -1.11
C VAL A 77 -9.40 11.17 -0.12
N THR A 78 -10.01 11.20 1.05
CA THR A 78 -9.81 10.17 2.09
C THR A 78 -11.03 9.28 2.16
N MET A 79 -10.83 7.97 2.02
CA MET A 79 -11.83 6.95 2.28
C MET A 79 -11.62 6.39 3.69
N ASP A 80 -12.59 6.58 4.57
CA ASP A 80 -12.58 5.99 5.92
C ASP A 80 -13.23 4.60 5.87
N LEU A 81 -12.53 3.58 6.41
CA LEU A 81 -13.02 2.20 6.46
C LEU A 81 -12.99 1.69 7.90
N GLY A 82 -14.13 1.20 8.37
CA GLY A 82 -14.29 0.49 9.63
C GLY A 82 -14.53 -1.02 9.44
N PRO A 83 -14.69 -1.78 10.55
CA PRO A 83 -14.92 -3.22 10.49
C PRO A 83 -16.16 -3.58 9.67
N GLY A 84 -15.99 -4.44 8.67
CA GLY A 84 -17.05 -4.85 7.75
C GLY A 84 -17.08 -4.09 6.43
N ASP A 85 -16.37 -2.96 6.31
CA ASP A 85 -16.35 -2.18 5.09
C ASP A 85 -15.49 -2.81 4.01
N MET A 86 -16.03 -2.81 2.78
CA MET A 86 -15.32 -3.19 1.57
C MET A 86 -15.13 -1.98 0.66
N PHE A 87 -13.94 -1.87 0.08
CA PHE A 87 -13.61 -0.83 -0.89
C PHE A 87 -12.81 -1.46 -2.03
N LEU A 88 -13.27 -1.30 -3.26
CA LEU A 88 -12.52 -1.67 -4.45
C LEU A 88 -11.88 -0.41 -5.03
N CYS A 89 -10.56 -0.30 -4.88
CA CYS A 89 -9.80 0.79 -5.48
C CYS A 89 -9.62 0.49 -6.99
N PRO A 90 -10.12 1.35 -7.89
CA PRO A 90 -10.01 1.11 -9.33
C PRO A 90 -8.55 1.11 -9.79
N ALA A 91 -8.29 0.34 -10.86
CA ALA A 91 -7.00 0.33 -11.53
C ALA A 91 -6.50 1.76 -11.84
N LYS A 92 -5.19 1.96 -11.72
CA LYS A 92 -4.47 3.20 -12.02
C LYS A 92 -4.81 4.38 -11.11
N THR A 93 -5.51 4.14 -10.01
CA THR A 93 -5.79 5.16 -8.98
C THR A 93 -4.63 5.22 -7.98
N PRO A 94 -3.87 6.33 -7.89
CA PRO A 94 -2.86 6.48 -6.85
C PRO A 94 -3.53 6.48 -5.48
N HIS A 95 -3.08 5.59 -4.58
CA HIS A 95 -3.69 5.44 -3.25
C HIS A 95 -2.65 5.19 -2.15
N SER A 96 -2.92 5.65 -0.94
CA SER A 96 -2.03 5.58 0.22
C SER A 96 -2.79 5.09 1.46
N PRO A 97 -2.68 3.80 1.79
CA PRO A 97 -3.32 3.23 2.98
C PRO A 97 -2.62 3.64 4.28
N ILE A 98 -3.40 4.12 5.25
CA ILE A 98 -2.98 4.49 6.60
C ILE A 98 -3.71 3.59 7.58
N ARG A 99 -2.94 2.73 8.26
CA ARG A 99 -3.47 1.72 9.17
C ARG A 99 -3.22 2.12 10.62
N LYS A 100 -4.28 2.26 11.41
CA LYS A 100 -4.18 2.56 12.86
C LYS A 100 -3.71 1.32 13.63
N GLU A 101 -3.18 1.52 14.83
CA GLU A 101 -2.78 0.43 15.72
C GLU A 101 -3.95 -0.52 15.99
N GLY A 102 -3.68 -1.83 15.98
CA GLY A 102 -4.69 -2.86 16.20
C GLY A 102 -5.64 -3.11 15.02
N SER A 103 -5.52 -2.38 13.91
CA SER A 103 -6.31 -2.65 12.72
C SER A 103 -5.85 -3.92 11.99
N ILE A 104 -6.78 -4.66 11.40
CA ILE A 104 -6.54 -5.84 10.56
C ILE A 104 -7.45 -5.76 9.35
N GLY A 105 -6.88 -5.83 8.15
CA GLY A 105 -7.64 -5.87 6.90
C GLY A 105 -7.14 -6.98 5.97
N LEU A 106 -8.04 -7.47 5.14
CA LEU A 106 -7.75 -8.30 3.99
C LEU A 106 -7.53 -7.39 2.78
N VAL A 107 -6.47 -7.64 2.02
CA VAL A 107 -6.22 -7.01 0.72
C VAL A 107 -6.11 -8.10 -0.34
N VAL A 108 -6.74 -7.86 -1.49
CA VAL A 108 -6.62 -8.72 -2.67
C VAL A 108 -6.16 -7.91 -3.87
N GLU A 109 -5.06 -8.34 -4.46
CA GLU A 109 -4.50 -7.79 -5.70
C GLU A 109 -4.34 -8.90 -6.75
N ARG A 110 -4.13 -8.50 -8.00
CA ARG A 110 -3.70 -9.41 -9.07
C ARG A 110 -2.17 -9.51 -9.12
N ILE A 111 -1.65 -10.69 -9.45
CA ILE A 111 -0.23 -10.89 -9.72
C ILE A 111 0.13 -10.24 -11.07
N ARG A 112 1.15 -9.36 -11.06
CA ARG A 112 1.68 -8.69 -12.28
C ARG A 112 2.81 -9.47 -12.96
N LYS A 113 3.45 -10.41 -12.24
CA LYS A 113 4.60 -11.17 -12.74
C LYS A 113 4.26 -11.90 -14.05
N GLY A 114 5.09 -11.70 -15.07
CA GLY A 114 4.90 -12.30 -16.39
C GLY A 114 3.97 -11.52 -17.32
N THR A 115 3.56 -10.32 -16.92
CA THR A 115 2.80 -9.37 -17.75
C THR A 115 3.65 -8.13 -18.05
N ASP A 116 3.14 -7.24 -18.90
CA ASP A 116 3.72 -5.92 -19.18
C ASP A 116 3.25 -4.83 -18.20
N MET A 117 2.37 -5.19 -17.26
CA MET A 117 1.82 -4.26 -16.28
C MET A 117 2.89 -3.75 -15.32
N LYS A 118 2.72 -2.50 -14.90
CA LYS A 118 3.63 -1.81 -13.97
C LYS A 118 2.93 -1.41 -12.70
N ASP A 119 3.75 -1.26 -11.68
CA ASP A 119 3.42 -0.55 -10.46
C ASP A 119 4.14 0.80 -10.45
N GLY A 120 3.71 1.69 -9.58
CA GLY A 120 4.38 2.96 -9.37
C GLY A 120 4.29 3.44 -7.94
N LEU A 121 5.23 4.32 -7.59
CA LEU A 121 5.23 5.05 -6.33
C LEU A 121 5.26 6.54 -6.65
N LEU A 122 4.30 7.26 -6.08
CA LEU A 122 4.08 8.67 -6.32
C LEU A 122 4.11 9.43 -4.99
N TRP A 123 4.60 10.66 -5.02
CA TRP A 123 4.58 11.56 -3.88
C TRP A 123 3.92 12.87 -4.26
N TYR A 124 3.15 13.42 -3.34
CA TYR A 124 2.43 14.68 -3.51
C TYR A 124 2.78 15.62 -2.35
N CYS A 125 2.85 16.91 -2.63
CA CYS A 125 3.21 17.94 -1.66
C CYS A 125 2.19 17.97 -0.51
N ASP A 126 2.65 17.87 0.74
CA ASP A 126 1.80 17.91 1.94
C ASP A 126 1.04 19.24 2.10
N ASN A 127 1.53 20.32 1.47
CA ASN A 127 0.92 21.66 1.56
C ASN A 127 -0.12 21.94 0.46
N CYS A 128 0.12 21.51 -0.78
CA CYS A 128 -0.72 21.91 -1.92
C CYS A 128 -1.16 20.77 -2.85
N ASN A 129 -0.85 19.51 -2.50
CA ASN A 129 -1.13 18.32 -3.32
C ASN A 129 -0.51 18.31 -4.72
N HIS A 130 0.45 19.20 -5.01
CA HIS A 130 1.20 19.14 -6.27
C HIS A 130 2.08 17.88 -6.31
N LYS A 131 2.11 17.17 -7.44
CA LYS A 131 2.92 15.95 -7.58
C LYS A 131 4.40 16.31 -7.50
N LEU A 132 5.13 15.69 -6.58
CA LEU A 132 6.55 15.90 -6.38
C LEU A 132 7.39 14.98 -7.26
N HIS A 133 7.06 13.69 -7.24
CA HIS A 133 7.83 12.67 -7.93
C HIS A 133 6.93 11.46 -8.25
N GLU A 134 7.29 10.75 -9.30
CA GLU A 134 6.73 9.44 -9.63
C GLU A 134 7.80 8.54 -10.23
N THR A 135 7.70 7.25 -9.94
CA THR A 135 8.53 6.22 -10.55
C THR A 135 7.68 5.00 -10.82
N TYR A 136 7.86 4.38 -11.98
CA TYR A 136 7.11 3.20 -12.42
C TYR A 136 8.05 2.04 -12.71
N PHE A 137 7.69 0.84 -12.28
CA PHE A 137 8.54 -0.34 -12.38
C PHE A 137 7.72 -1.63 -12.47
N PRO A 138 8.26 -2.70 -13.10
CA PRO A 138 7.69 -4.03 -12.96
C PRO A 138 7.81 -4.50 -11.51
N LEU A 139 6.70 -4.94 -10.91
CA LEU A 139 6.70 -5.45 -9.55
C LEU A 139 6.92 -6.96 -9.53
N VAL A 140 7.95 -7.41 -8.79
CA VAL A 140 8.23 -8.83 -8.57
C VAL A 140 8.20 -9.17 -7.08
N ASP A 141 8.75 -8.29 -6.24
CA ASP A 141 8.84 -8.45 -4.78
C ASP A 141 8.68 -7.07 -4.13
N ILE A 142 7.53 -6.84 -3.48
CA ILE A 142 7.17 -5.53 -2.90
C ILE A 142 8.26 -5.00 -1.97
N GLU A 143 8.84 -5.84 -1.10
CA GLU A 143 9.80 -5.39 -0.10
C GLU A 143 11.12 -4.97 -0.74
N LYS A 144 11.58 -5.72 -1.74
CA LYS A 144 12.84 -5.43 -2.46
C LYS A 144 12.68 -4.33 -3.49
N ASP A 145 11.52 -4.27 -4.14
CA ASP A 145 11.28 -3.33 -5.19
C ASP A 145 10.93 -1.96 -4.62
N PHE A 146 10.16 -1.82 -3.54
CA PHE A 146 9.79 -0.48 -3.05
C PHE A 146 10.97 0.25 -2.39
N LEU A 147 11.79 -0.45 -1.59
CA LEU A 147 12.80 0.17 -0.75
C LEU A 147 13.83 1.05 -1.49
N PRO A 148 14.39 0.64 -2.65
CA PRO A 148 15.30 1.50 -3.42
C PRO A 148 14.66 2.81 -3.87
N ARG A 149 13.37 2.79 -4.27
CA ARG A 149 12.66 3.99 -4.75
C ARG A 149 12.34 4.94 -3.60
N PHE A 150 12.02 4.39 -2.43
CA PHE A 150 11.90 5.18 -1.20
C PHE A 150 13.22 5.89 -0.88
N LYS A 151 14.34 5.16 -0.89
CA LYS A 151 15.66 5.74 -0.62
C LYS A 151 16.04 6.83 -1.62
N GLU A 152 15.80 6.59 -2.91
CA GLU A 152 16.04 7.58 -3.97
C GLU A 152 15.26 8.88 -3.71
N PHE A 153 13.96 8.78 -3.42
CA PHE A 153 13.13 9.94 -3.12
C PHE A 153 13.57 10.64 -1.83
N TYR A 154 13.70 9.91 -0.72
CA TYR A 154 13.98 10.52 0.58
C TYR A 154 15.40 11.09 0.71
N ALA A 155 16.38 10.54 -0.02
CA ALA A 155 17.75 11.06 -0.04
C ALA A 155 17.92 12.32 -0.90
N SER A 156 16.94 12.67 -1.75
CA SER A 156 17.01 13.83 -2.63
C SER A 156 16.14 14.98 -2.12
N GLU A 157 16.75 16.12 -1.77
CA GLU A 157 15.99 17.33 -1.45
C GLU A 157 15.26 17.88 -2.67
N ASP A 158 15.88 17.81 -3.85
CA ASP A 158 15.28 18.26 -5.11
C ASP A 158 13.98 17.51 -5.41
N LEU A 159 13.96 16.18 -5.25
CA LEU A 159 12.75 15.36 -5.46
C LEU A 159 11.65 15.64 -4.41
N ARG A 160 12.04 16.08 -3.21
CA ARG A 160 11.11 16.42 -2.12
C ARG A 160 10.63 17.86 -2.15
N THR A 161 11.26 18.72 -2.96
CA THR A 161 10.94 20.14 -3.04
C THR A 161 9.84 20.37 -4.06
N CYS A 162 8.73 20.94 -3.61
CA CYS A 162 7.62 21.30 -4.48
C CYS A 162 7.99 22.49 -5.37
N ASP A 163 7.98 22.28 -6.68
CA ASP A 163 8.19 23.34 -7.68
C ASP A 163 7.04 24.35 -7.77
N ASN A 164 5.85 24.01 -7.25
CA ASN A 164 4.69 24.90 -7.24
C ASN A 164 4.65 25.85 -6.02
N CYS A 165 5.06 25.40 -4.83
CA CYS A 165 4.95 26.22 -3.60
C CYS A 165 6.23 26.31 -2.74
N GLY A 166 7.33 25.67 -3.17
CA GLY A 166 8.60 25.67 -2.46
C GLY A 166 8.64 24.84 -1.18
N HIS A 167 7.53 24.19 -0.80
CA HIS A 167 7.51 23.31 0.38
C HIS A 167 8.39 22.08 0.15
N VAL A 168 9.27 21.78 1.10
CA VAL A 168 10.13 20.59 1.09
C VAL A 168 9.50 19.52 1.99
N MET A 169 9.13 18.38 1.42
CA MET A 169 8.58 17.25 2.18
C MET A 169 9.61 16.72 3.17
N GLU A 170 9.23 16.52 4.44
CA GLU A 170 10.09 15.92 5.45
C GLU A 170 10.51 14.48 5.10
N THR A 171 11.75 14.13 5.44
CA THR A 171 12.28 12.77 5.27
C THR A 171 11.67 11.80 6.28
N ASP A 172 11.61 10.52 5.91
CA ASP A 172 11.20 9.44 6.81
C ASP A 172 12.44 8.66 7.30
N PRO A 173 12.75 8.66 8.61
CA PRO A 173 13.92 7.98 9.18
C PRO A 173 14.03 6.49 8.84
N ARG A 174 12.94 5.84 8.41
CA ARG A 174 12.95 4.44 7.98
C ARG A 174 13.65 4.23 6.63
N PHE A 175 13.81 5.29 5.84
CA PHE A 175 14.25 5.24 4.45
C PHE A 175 15.44 6.17 4.12
N VAL A 176 16.00 6.87 5.12
CA VAL A 176 17.27 7.61 5.03
C VAL A 176 18.41 6.87 5.70
#